data_AF-A0AAU0TA70-F1
#
_entry.id   AF-A0AAU0TA70-F1
#
_cell.length_a   1.000
_cell.length_b   1.000
_cell.length_c   1.000
_cell.angle_alpha   90.00
_cell.angle_beta   90.00
_cell.angle_gamma   90.00
#
_symmetry.space_group_name_H-M   'P 1'
#
loop_
_entity.id
_entity.type
_entity.pdbx_description
1 polymer ?
#
loop_
_entity_poly.entity_id
_entity_poly.type
_entity_poly.pdbx_seq_one_letter_code
_entity_poly.pdbx_strand_id
1 'polypeptide(L)' 'MQPTRRSYSKSFKAQVIQECAQPGASIASIALSHSLNVNLVHKWIRVQVQKSTALQPAFIP' A
#
# COMPACT_ATOMS: atom_id res chain seq x y z
N MET A 1 1.15 7.66 -27.79
CA MET A 1 0.34 8.10 -26.62
C MET A 1 0.73 7.24 -25.42
N GLN A 2 1.65 7.74 -24.60
CA GLN A 2 2.12 7.01 -23.42
C GLN A 2 0.98 6.98 -22.39
N PRO A 3 0.67 5.84 -21.75
CA PRO A 3 -0.31 5.83 -20.68
C PRO A 3 0.24 6.68 -19.54
N THR A 4 -0.38 7.84 -19.31
CA THR A 4 -0.07 8.74 -18.21
C THR A 4 -0.26 7.98 -16.90
N ARG A 5 0.85 7.46 -16.34
CA ARG A 5 0.80 6.80 -15.04
C ARG A 5 0.40 7.84 -14.01
N ARG A 6 -0.82 7.70 -13.47
CA ARG A 6 -1.31 8.51 -12.36
C ARG A 6 -0.31 8.39 -11.21
N SER A 7 0.41 9.48 -10.93
CA SER A 7 1.35 9.52 -9.82
C SER A 7 0.58 9.87 -8.57
N TYR A 8 0.49 8.93 -7.63
CA TYR A 8 -0.14 9.17 -6.33
C TYR A 8 0.91 9.67 -5.34
N SER A 9 0.55 10.74 -4.62
CA SER A 9 1.34 11.34 -3.55
C SER A 9 1.68 10.32 -2.46
N LYS A 10 2.82 10.47 -1.80
CA LYS A 10 3.23 9.57 -0.70
C LYS A 10 2.19 9.55 0.44
N SER A 11 1.64 10.73 0.78
CA SER A 11 0.61 10.86 1.83
C SER A 11 -0.65 10.06 1.50
N PHE A 12 -1.12 10.12 0.24
CA PHE A 12 -2.29 9.37 -0.19
C PHE A 12 -2.07 7.86 -0.12
N LYS A 13 -0.89 7.37 -0.56
CA LYS A 13 -0.54 5.95 -0.41
C LYS A 13 -0.52 5.52 1.05
N ALA A 14 0.05 6.35 1.93
CA ALA A 14 0.12 6.06 3.35
C ALA A 14 -1.28 5.99 3.99
N GLN A 15 -2.20 6.89 3.64
CA GLN A 15 -3.58 6.82 4.11
C GLN A 15 -4.27 5.51 3.69
N VAL A 16 -4.21 5.16 2.40
CA VAL A 16 -4.85 3.93 1.91
C VAL A 16 -4.25 2.68 2.57
N ILE A 17 -2.93 2.63 2.76
CA ILE A 17 -2.26 1.52 3.45
C ILE A 17 -2.66 1.47 4.93
N GLN A 18 -2.80 2.62 5.60
CA GLN A 18 -3.17 2.70 7.01
C GLN A 18 -4.62 2.26 7.23
N GLU A 19 -5.53 2.62 6.32
CA GLU A 19 -6.89 2.05 6.29
C GLU A 19 -6.86 0.54 6.07
N CYS A 20 -6.01 0.05 5.15
CA CYS A 20 -5.86 -1.40 4.91
C CYS A 20 -5.22 -2.14 6.10
N ALA A 21 -4.52 -1.44 6.99
CA ALA A 21 -3.92 -2.00 8.19
C ALA A 21 -4.92 -2.11 9.36
N GLN A 22 -6.14 -1.57 9.22
CA GLN A 22 -7.18 -1.70 10.24
C GLN A 22 -7.70 -3.14 10.31
N PRO A 23 -7.86 -3.71 11.52
CA PRO A 23 -8.39 -5.07 11.69
C PRO A 23 -9.84 -5.13 11.19
N GLY A 24 -10.08 -6.00 10.19
CA GLY A 24 -11.40 -6.17 9.56
C GLY A 24 -11.63 -5.33 8.31
N ALA A 25 -10.70 -4.44 7.94
CA ALA A 25 -10.81 -3.68 6.71
C ALA A 25 -10.31 -4.49 5.51
N SER A 26 -11.16 -4.67 4.49
CA SER A 26 -10.78 -5.38 3.27
C SER A 26 -10.10 -4.43 2.30
N ILE A 27 -8.91 -4.82 1.83
CA ILE A 27 -8.12 -4.06 0.84
C ILE A 27 -8.95 -3.78 -0.41
N ALA A 28 -9.77 -4.75 -0.84
CA ALA A 28 -10.66 -4.57 -1.98
C ALA A 28 -11.74 -3.51 -1.71
N SER A 29 -12.36 -3.53 -0.54
CA SER A 29 -13.39 -2.57 -0.15
C SER A 29 -12.82 -1.13 -0.06
N ILE A 30 -11.62 -0.98 0.49
CA ILE A 30 -10.94 0.33 0.56
C ILE A 30 -10.57 0.80 -0.85
N ALA A 31 -10.00 -0.08 -1.67
CA ALA A 31 -9.67 0.27 -3.05
C ALA A 31 -10.92 0.71 -3.83
N LEU A 32 -12.05 0.01 -3.67
CA LEU A 32 -13.32 0.39 -4.29
C LEU A 32 -13.81 1.76 -3.78
N SER A 33 -13.76 2.01 -2.47
CA SER A 33 -14.13 3.29 -1.86
C SER A 33 -13.32 4.47 -2.44
N HIS A 34 -12.02 4.25 -2.63
CA HIS A 34 -11.11 5.26 -3.21
C HIS A 34 -11.05 5.23 -4.75
N SER A 35 -11.86 4.40 -5.42
CA SER A 35 -11.80 4.19 -6.88
C SER A 35 -10.39 3.86 -7.38
N LEU A 36 -9.68 3.03 -6.62
CA LEU A 36 -8.33 2.55 -6.90
C LEU A 36 -8.36 1.10 -7.38
N ASN A 37 -7.36 0.76 -8.18
CA ASN A 37 -7.14 -0.62 -8.56
C ASN A 37 -6.57 -1.41 -7.37
N VAL A 38 -7.19 -2.53 -7.01
CA VAL A 38 -6.74 -3.42 -5.92
C VAL A 38 -5.28 -3.86 -6.12
N ASN A 39 -4.86 -4.14 -7.36
CA ASN A 39 -3.48 -4.52 -7.67
C ASN A 39 -2.49 -3.40 -7.34
N LEU A 40 -2.90 -2.14 -7.47
CA LEU A 40 -2.07 -0.99 -7.13
C LEU A 40 -1.87 -0.92 -5.60
N VAL A 41 -2.94 -1.13 -4.83
CA VAL A 41 -2.89 -1.14 -3.36
C VAL A 41 -2.04 -2.32 -2.86
N HIS A 42 -2.21 -3.52 -3.42
CA HIS A 42 -1.36 -4.68 -3.13
C HIS A 42 0.12 -4.39 -3.39
N LYS A 43 0.42 -3.70 -4.51
CA LYS A 43 1.80 -3.30 -4.84
C LYS A 43 2.35 -2.33 -3.80
N TRP A 44 1.56 -1.36 -3.34
CA TRP A 44 1.99 -0.42 -2.31
C TRP A 44 2.23 -1.08 -0.97
N ILE A 45 1.32 -1.97 -0.53
CA ILE A 45 1.50 -2.76 0.69
C ILE A 45 2.79 -3.59 0.60
N ARG A 46 3.02 -4.31 -0.51
CA ARG A 46 4.26 -5.07 -0.70
C ARG A 46 5.53 -4.22 -0.68
N VAL A 47 5.52 -3.04 -1.29
CA VAL A 47 6.66 -2.12 -1.25
C VAL A 47 6.90 -1.59 0.16
N GLN A 48 5.83 -1.31 0.92
CA GLN A 48 5.93 -0.84 2.29
C GLN A 48 6.45 -1.94 3.23
N VAL A 49 5.92 -3.15 3.13
CA VAL A 49 6.41 -4.31 3.90
C VAL A 49 7.88 -4.56 3.61
N GLN A 50 8.30 -4.59 2.33
CA GLN A 50 9.72 -4.76 1.99
C GLN A 50 10.61 -3.66 2.59
N LYS A 51 10.14 -2.41 2.60
CA LYS A 51 10.86 -1.29 3.22
C LYS A 51 10.93 -1.40 4.75
N SER A 52 9.89 -1.96 5.38
CA SER A 52 9.87 -2.25 6.81
C SER A 52 10.70 -3.48 7.19
N THR A 53 10.74 -4.53 6.34
CA THR A 53 11.57 -5.73 6.54
C THR A 53 13.06 -5.39 6.44
N ALA A 54 13.44 -4.46 5.56
CA ALA A 54 14.83 -3.96 5.48
C ALA A 54 15.29 -3.17 6.73
N LEU A 55 14.37 -2.80 7.62
CA LEU A 55 14.66 -2.10 8.88
C LEU A 55 14.54 -3.01 10.11
N GLN A 56 14.31 -4.31 9.94
CA GLN A 56 14.46 -5.26 11.04
C GLN A 56 15.97 -5.52 11.20
N PRO A 57 16.63 -5.05 12.29
CA PRO A 57 17.96 -5.55 12.58
C PRO A 57 17.79 -7.05 12.83
N ALA A 58 18.62 -7.84 12.16
CA ALA A 58 18.68 -9.28 12.33
C ALA A 58 18.54 -9.63 13.81
N PHE A 59 17.50 -10.40 14.13
CA PHE A 59 17.38 -11.03 15.43
C PHE A 59 18.55 -12.00 15.56
N ILE A 60 19.57 -11.60 16.33
CA ILE A 60 20.70 -12.43 16.72
C ILE A 60 20.19 -13.33 17.87
N PRO A 61 20.46 -14.66 17.86
CA PRO A 61 19.74 -15.67 18.66
C PRO A 61 19.84 -15.47 20.18
#